data_AF-A0A0M5JTT8-F1
#
_entry.id   AF-A0A0M5JTT8-F1
#
_cell.length_a   1.000
_cell.length_b   1.000
_cell.length_c   1.000
_cell.angle_alpha   90.00
_cell.angle_beta   90.00
_cell.angle_gamma   90.00
#
_symmetry.space_group_name_H-M   'P 1'
#
loop_
_entity.id
_entity.type
_entity.pdbx_description
1 polymer ?
#
loop_
_entity_poly.entity_id
_entity_poly.type
_entity_poly.pdbx_seq_one_letter_code
_entity_poly.pdbx_strand_id
1 'polypeptide(L)'
;MQIIVLHNQSLLDACLQHTGSLEGLFDLALANAVSLTDELSAGQNLQVPDGIATDRDILGYYTTRGLQPATAFTEEDKQILDRKEGISIWAIHLDFIVS
;
A
#
# COMPACT_ATOMS: atom_id res chain seq x y z
N MET A 1 -7.23 6.88 17.17
CA MET A 1 -6.90 5.44 17.39
C MET A 1 -5.50 5.15 16.86
N GLN A 2 -4.76 4.17 17.39
CA GLN A 2 -3.47 3.73 16.81
C GLN A 2 -3.61 2.41 16.06
N ILE A 3 -3.02 2.33 14.87
CA ILE A 3 -2.96 1.12 14.05
C ILE A 3 -1.50 0.78 13.76
N ILE A 4 -1.22 -0.51 13.59
CA ILE A 4 0.13 -1.02 13.28
C ILE A 4 0.17 -1.41 11.81
N VAL A 5 1.14 -0.87 11.08
CA VAL A 5 1.37 -1.20 9.68
C VAL A 5 1.85 -2.66 9.56
N LEU A 6 1.19 -3.42 8.69
CA LEU A 6 1.57 -4.81 8.39
C LEU A 6 2.67 -4.89 7.33
N HIS A 7 3.26 -6.07 7.15
CA HIS A 7 4.28 -6.26 6.12
C HIS A 7 3.71 -6.02 4.71
N ASN A 8 4.46 -5.28 3.89
CA ASN A 8 4.12 -4.89 2.52
C ASN A 8 2.78 -4.14 2.39
N GLN A 9 2.39 -3.41 3.43
CA GLN A 9 1.14 -2.65 3.44
C GLN A 9 1.37 -1.21 2.98
N SER A 10 0.56 -0.72 2.03
CA SER A 10 0.56 0.68 1.62
C SER A 10 -0.29 1.55 2.56
N LEU A 11 -0.14 2.87 2.48
CA LEU A 11 -1.01 3.79 3.24
C LEU A 11 -2.48 3.64 2.85
N LEU A 12 -2.75 3.33 1.58
CA LEU A 12 -4.10 3.11 1.06
C LEU A 12 -4.70 1.84 1.67
N ASP A 13 -3.92 0.77 1.74
CA ASP A 13 -4.33 -0.50 2.37
C ASP A 13 -4.67 -0.29 3.85
N ALA A 14 -3.77 0.38 4.58
CA ALA A 14 -3.96 0.66 6.01
C ALA A 14 -5.19 1.55 6.25
N CYS A 15 -5.41 2.56 5.41
CA CYS A 15 -6.60 3.40 5.48
C CYS A 15 -7.86 2.54 5.28
N LEU A 16 -7.95 1.84 4.15
CA LEU A 16 -9.14 1.06 3.79
C LEU A 16 -9.45 -0.06 4.80
N GLN A 17 -8.44 -0.76 5.30
CA GLN A 17 -8.59 -1.83 6.29
C GLN A 17 -9.17 -1.33 7.62
N HIS A 18 -8.86 -0.09 8.02
CA HIS A 18 -9.20 0.43 9.35
C HIS A 18 -10.35 1.43 9.36
N THR A 19 -10.65 2.08 8.24
CA THR A 19 -11.76 3.04 8.12
C THR A 19 -12.87 2.54 7.19
N GLY A 20 -12.58 1.62 6.28
CA GLY A 20 -13.48 1.21 5.21
C GLY A 20 -13.62 2.24 4.07
N SER A 21 -12.96 3.40 4.16
CA SER A 21 -13.07 4.48 3.17
C SER A 21 -11.73 5.17 2.93
N LEU A 22 -11.45 5.51 1.67
CA LEU A 22 -10.26 6.29 1.29
C LEU A 22 -10.48 7.81 1.36
N GLU A 23 -11.70 8.27 1.69
CA GLU A 23 -12.01 9.70 1.77
C GLU A 23 -11.13 10.43 2.79
N GLY A 24 -10.80 9.77 3.91
CA GLY A 24 -9.93 10.29 4.97
C GLY A 24 -8.44 10.05 4.74
N LEU A 25 -8.02 9.57 3.56
CA LEU A 25 -6.62 9.20 3.31
C LEU A 25 -5.65 10.37 3.51
N PHE A 26 -6.04 11.57 3.07
CA PHE A 26 -5.21 12.77 3.24
C PHE A 26 -5.08 13.18 4.71
N ASP A 27 -6.16 13.07 5.49
CA ASP A 27 -6.14 13.36 6.92
C ASP A 27 -5.23 12.40 7.66
N LEU A 28 -5.26 11.10 7.28
CA LEU A 28 -4.37 10.09 7.82
C LEU A 28 -2.90 10.40 7.49
N ALA A 29 -2.61 10.78 6.24
CA ALA A 29 -1.26 11.14 5.80
C ALA A 29 -0.72 12.36 6.56
N LEU A 30 -1.54 13.42 6.67
CA LEU A 30 -1.21 14.64 7.39
C LEU A 30 -0.98 14.39 8.88
N ALA A 31 -1.84 13.58 9.52
CA ALA A 31 -1.72 13.27 10.94
C ALA A 31 -0.43 12.52 11.30
N ASN A 32 0.15 11.81 10.33
CA ASN A 32 1.36 11.00 10.51
C ASN A 32 2.61 11.59 9.84
N ALA A 33 2.49 12.76 9.21
CA ALA A 33 3.56 13.39 8.44
C ALA A 33 4.23 12.44 7.41
N VAL A 34 3.42 11.62 6.73
CA VAL A 34 3.85 10.70 5.68
C VAL A 34 3.25 11.11 4.34
N SER A 35 3.96 10.88 3.24
CA SER A 35 3.39 11.01 1.90
C SER A 35 2.48 9.83 1.57
N LEU A 36 1.59 10.01 0.60
CA LEU A 36 0.70 8.94 0.12
C LEU A 36 1.45 7.81 -0.58
N THR A 37 2.58 8.14 -1.19
CA THR A 37 3.44 7.23 -1.96
C THR A 37 4.66 6.77 -1.18
N ASP A 38 4.78 7.16 0.09
CA ASP A 38 5.91 6.73 0.91
C ASP A 38 5.78 5.24 1.24
N GLU A 39 6.94 4.60 1.34
CA GLU A 39 7.02 3.22 1.80
C GLU A 39 6.91 3.18 3.31
N LEU A 40 5.87 2.49 3.79
CA LEU A 40 5.64 2.31 5.21
C LEU A 40 6.48 1.13 5.72
N SER A 41 7.05 1.29 6.90
CA SER A 41 7.79 0.20 7.56
C SER A 41 6.84 -0.72 8.32
N ALA A 42 7.01 -2.03 8.18
CA ALA A 42 6.26 -2.99 8.98
C ALA A 42 6.48 -2.74 10.48
N GLY A 43 5.41 -2.72 11.27
CA GLY A 43 5.45 -2.40 12.70
C GLY A 43 5.39 -0.90 13.02
N GLN A 44 5.34 -0.02 12.01
CA GLN A 44 5.14 1.41 12.21
C GLN A 44 3.75 1.68 12.81
N ASN A 45 3.69 2.58 13.80
CA ASN A 45 2.42 3.03 14.37
C ASN A 45 1.89 4.23 13.58
N LEU A 46 0.66 4.13 13.08
CA LEU A 46 -0.07 5.25 12.49
C LEU A 46 -1.19 5.70 13.42
N GLN A 47 -1.28 7.01 13.62
CA GLN A 47 -2.38 7.69 14.29
C GLN A 47 -3.51 7.90 13.31
N VAL A 48 -4.66 7.27 13.57
CA VAL A 48 -5.90 7.56 12.88
C VAL A 48 -6.57 8.74 13.60
N PRO A 49 -6.71 9.92 12.94
CA PRO A 49 -7.33 11.09 13.53
C PRO A 49 -8.80 10.85 13.86
N ASP A 50 -9.30 11.52 14.89
CA ASP A 50 -10.71 11.42 15.27
C ASP A 50 -11.58 12.14 14.24
N GLY A 51 -12.73 11.53 13.90
CA GLY A 51 -13.64 12.08 12.89
C GLY A 51 -13.25 11.81 11.44
N ILE A 52 -12.24 10.95 11.20
CA ILE A 52 -11.93 10.47 9.85
C ILE A 52 -13.17 9.84 9.21
N ALA A 53 -13.34 10.04 7.90
CA ALA A 53 -14.43 9.42 7.15
C ALA A 53 -14.34 7.88 7.23
N THR A 54 -15.46 7.23 7.55
CA THR A 54 -15.54 5.78 7.70
C THR A 54 -16.76 5.22 6.98
N ASP A 55 -16.58 4.06 6.35
CA ASP A 55 -17.65 3.25 5.77
C ASP A 55 -17.76 1.95 6.57
N ARG A 56 -18.88 1.79 7.30
CA ARG A 56 -19.08 0.66 8.20
C ARG A 56 -19.32 -0.66 7.46
N ASP A 57 -19.90 -0.61 6.27
CA ASP A 57 -20.22 -1.81 5.50
C ASP A 57 -18.93 -2.41 4.92
N ILE A 58 -18.07 -1.54 4.36
CA ILE A 58 -16.75 -1.95 3.86
C ILE A 58 -15.86 -2.37 5.02
N LEU A 59 -15.79 -1.59 6.11
CA LEU A 59 -15.01 -1.98 7.28
C LEU A 59 -15.46 -3.35 7.84
N GLY A 60 -16.77 -3.58 7.89
CA GLY A 60 -17.35 -4.87 8.26
C GLY A 60 -16.91 -6.00 7.32
N TYR A 61 -16.89 -5.76 6.01
CA TYR A 61 -16.42 -6.72 5.02
C TYR A 61 -14.95 -7.12 5.23
N TYR A 62 -14.05 -6.15 5.46
CA TYR A 62 -12.63 -6.42 5.71
C TYR A 62 -12.41 -7.16 7.02
N THR A 63 -13.06 -6.70 8.10
CA THR A 63 -12.89 -7.27 9.44
C THR A 63 -13.46 -8.68 9.57
N THR A 64 -14.66 -8.93 9.06
CA THR A 64 -15.31 -10.26 9.14
C THR A 64 -14.58 -11.33 8.33
N ARG A 65 -13.95 -10.94 7.22
CA ARG A 65 -13.18 -11.84 6.36
C ARG A 65 -11.69 -11.89 6.70
N GLY A 66 -11.22 -11.09 7.66
CA GLY A 66 -9.80 -11.00 8.02
C GLY A 66 -8.92 -10.56 6.84
N LEU A 67 -9.44 -9.69 5.96
CA LEU A 67 -8.69 -9.22 4.80
C LEU A 67 -7.64 -8.21 5.24
N GLN A 68 -6.39 -8.46 4.83
CA GLN A 68 -5.23 -7.63 5.12
C GLN A 68 -4.48 -7.37 3.81
N PRO A 69 -4.88 -6.34 3.05
CA PRO A 69 -4.20 -6.01 1.80
C PRO A 69 -2.75 -5.64 2.04
N ALA A 70 -1.89 -6.10 1.15
CA ALA A 70 -0.46 -5.85 1.15
C ALA A 70 -0.02 -5.47 -0.27
N THR A 71 -0.49 -4.32 -0.74
CA THR A 71 -0.31 -3.84 -2.12
C THR A 71 0.78 -2.76 -2.23
N ALA A 72 1.62 -2.60 -1.21
CA ALA A 72 2.80 -1.75 -1.32
C ALA A 72 3.75 -2.29 -2.41
N PHE A 73 4.44 -1.38 -3.08
CA PHE A 73 5.47 -1.72 -4.05
C PHE A 73 6.60 -2.49 -3.37
N THR A 74 6.90 -3.67 -3.89
CA THR A 74 8.02 -4.50 -3.45
C THR A 74 9.31 -4.11 -4.18
N GLU A 75 10.45 -4.57 -3.69
CA GLU A 75 11.74 -4.40 -4.39
C GLU A 75 11.73 -5.09 -5.76
N GLU A 76 11.01 -6.19 -5.89
CA GLU A 76 10.79 -6.88 -7.16
C GLU A 76 9.99 -6.00 -8.14
N ASP A 77 8.95 -5.30 -7.67
CA ASP A 77 8.15 -4.39 -8.51
C ASP A 77 8.99 -3.21 -9.01
N LYS A 78 9.87 -2.66 -8.16
CA LYS A 78 10.81 -1.59 -8.54
C LYS A 78 11.78 -2.02 -9.62
N GLN A 79 12.28 -3.27 -9.57
CA GLN A 79 13.18 -3.80 -10.60
C GLN A 79 12.52 -3.87 -11.98
N ILE A 80 11.22 -4.18 -12.02
CA ILE A 80 10.42 -4.16 -13.26
C ILE A 80 10.22 -2.72 -13.73
N LEU A 81 9.90 -1.79 -12.81
CA LEU A 81 9.65 -0.38 -13.13
C LEU A 81 10.89 0.35 -13.67
N ASP A 82 12.06 0.06 -13.10
CA ASP A 82 13.35 0.64 -13.51
C ASP A 82 13.82 0.19 -14.90
N ARG A 83 13.07 -0.69 -15.57
CA ARG A 83 13.39 -1.29 -16.88
C ARG A 83 14.85 -1.72 -16.95
N LYS A 84 15.35 -2.40 -15.92
CA LYS A 84 16.74 -2.86 -15.91
C LYS A 84 16.97 -3.73 -17.16
N GLU A 85 17.99 -3.39 -17.93
CA GLU A 85 18.28 -4.03 -19.21
C GLU A 85 19.38 -5.08 -19.04
N GLY A 86 19.35 -6.14 -19.86
CA GLY A 86 20.48 -7.05 -20.02
C GLY A 86 20.16 -8.53 -19.82
N ILE A 87 21.23 -9.32 -19.86
CA ILE A 87 21.19 -10.77 -19.72
C ILE A 87 20.62 -11.12 -18.34
N SER A 88 19.66 -12.03 -18.30
CA SER A 88 18.89 -12.42 -17.10
C SER A 88 17.71 -11.52 -16.70
N ILE A 89 17.44 -10.42 -17.43
CA ILE A 89 16.21 -9.60 -17.25
C ILE A 89 15.33 -9.57 -18.51
N TRP A 90 15.93 -9.56 -19.71
CA TRP A 90 15.16 -9.58 -20.95
C TRP A 90 14.42 -10.90 -21.21
N ALA A 91 13.15 -10.81 -21.60
CA ALA A 91 12.41 -11.95 -22.15
C ALA A 91 12.72 -12.11 -23.66
N ILE A 92 13.01 -13.35 -24.08
CA ILE A 92 13.20 -13.70 -25.50
C ILE A 92 11.91 -13.42 -26.29
N HIS A 93 12.03 -12.81 -27.48
CA HIS A 93 10.93 -12.36 -28.34
C HIS A 93 10.06 -11.20 -27.83
N LEU A 94 10.32 -10.66 -26.63
CA LEU A 94 9.66 -9.46 -26.12
C LEU A 94 10.63 -8.28 -26.07
N ASP A 95 11.70 -8.44 -25.27
CA ASP A 95 12.66 -7.38 -24.99
C ASP A 95 13.97 -7.58 -25.77
N PHE A 96 14.34 -8.84 -26.05
CA PHE A 96 15.52 -9.18 -26.83
C PHE A 96 15.15 -9.52 -28.28
N ILE A 97 15.23 -8.51 -29.16
CA ILE A 97 15.03 -8.64 -30.61
C ILE A 97 16.39 -8.74 -31.29
N VAL A 98 16.64 -9.88 -31.96
CA VAL A 98 17.81 -10.04 -32.85
C VAL A 98 17.32 -9.79 -34.27
N SER A 99 17.63 -8.63 -34.83
CA SER A 99 17.37 -8.27 -36.22
C SER A 99 18.67 -8.04 -36.98
#